data_AF-A0A7S2E0Z0-F1
#
_entry.id   AF-A0A7S2E0Z0-F1
#
_cell.length_a   1.000
_cell.length_b   1.000
_cell.length_c   1.000
_cell.angle_alpha   90.00
_cell.angle_beta   90.00
_cell.angle_gamma   90.00
#
_symmetry.space_group_name_H-M   'P 1'
#
loop_
_entity.id
_entity.type
_entity.pdbx_description
1 polymer ?
#
loop_
_entity_poly.entity_id
_entity_poly.type
_entity_poly.pdbx_seq_one_letter_code
_entity_poly.pdbx_strand_id
1 'polypeptide(L)'
;MRLYLLPFTVALASTTTSAFAPTFIKTSSRTTTAAAILATPLLLSPKFTPIRASSTSSHSYGSMTNTSLQSTSVGSGDNNTSPENNATCSDANDNNEPTTAMMVDKEYPGTAVLRMMAVRARVAELAAGDDLNGAWEDVRRKILWAGGLKDLPNARPGQGYTGHSFNDYNHVDLTTMNDQVSNNTNNGQVEGIAFGNRLGAGIRIASLPELGAGGSWSTCAMGCNKNPPQDVAHLQFRSRIAFKLVWVPNESYDTFVLVDDDGKLLARGTPSDGPGGLPPLRERQLNYRIMAGSKYSKEADKIASNV
;
A
#
# COMPACT_ATOMS: atom_id res chain seq x y z
N MET A 1 -19.17 32.48 -65.70
CA MET A 1 -19.97 33.02 -64.58
C MET A 1 -18.97 33.51 -63.53
N ARG A 2 -19.25 34.68 -62.94
CA ARG A 2 -18.32 35.68 -62.36
C ARG A 2 -17.23 35.18 -61.39
N LEU A 3 -16.04 35.76 -61.57
CA LEU A 3 -14.97 35.99 -60.58
C LEU A 3 -15.49 36.70 -59.32
N TYR A 4 -14.95 36.37 -58.14
CA TYR A 4 -14.46 37.33 -57.14
C TYR A 4 -13.37 36.69 -56.27
N LEU A 5 -12.14 37.23 -56.38
CA LEU A 5 -10.99 36.99 -55.52
C LEU A 5 -10.69 38.35 -54.86
N LEU A 6 -10.61 38.38 -53.52
CA LEU A 6 -10.19 39.53 -52.73
C LEU A 6 -8.76 39.30 -52.22
N PRO A 7 -7.84 40.28 -52.31
CA PRO A 7 -6.62 40.33 -51.53
C PRO A 7 -6.64 41.47 -50.48
N PHE A 8 -5.52 41.64 -49.76
CA PHE A 8 -5.15 42.67 -48.76
C PHE A 8 -5.37 42.27 -47.29
N THR A 9 -4.45 42.45 -46.33
CA THR A 9 -2.98 42.73 -46.30
C THR A 9 -2.56 42.57 -44.84
N VAL A 10 -1.32 42.11 -44.62
CA VAL A 10 -0.62 42.09 -43.33
C VAL A 10 -0.11 43.50 -42.99
N ALA A 11 -0.25 43.93 -41.73
CA ALA A 11 0.44 45.10 -41.19
C ALA A 11 1.28 44.69 -39.96
N LEU A 12 2.60 44.65 -40.16
CA LEU A 12 3.63 44.61 -39.13
C LEU A 12 4.06 46.06 -38.87
N ALA A 13 4.04 46.50 -37.61
CA ALA A 13 4.69 47.73 -37.17
C ALA A 13 5.83 47.37 -36.22
N SER A 14 7.03 47.81 -36.57
CA SER A 14 8.27 47.76 -35.80
C SER A 14 8.64 49.16 -35.32
N THR A 15 9.69 49.22 -34.49
CA THR A 15 10.44 50.38 -33.97
C THR A 15 9.91 50.89 -32.62
N THR A 16 10.72 51.22 -31.60
CA THR A 16 12.10 51.73 -31.56
C THR A 16 12.80 51.36 -30.24
N THR A 17 14.12 51.27 -30.33
CA THR A 17 15.14 51.18 -29.28
C THR A 17 15.26 52.45 -28.42
N SER A 18 15.62 52.30 -27.14
CA SER A 18 16.31 53.35 -26.38
C SER A 18 17.06 52.74 -25.18
N ALA A 19 18.38 52.64 -25.33
CA ALA A 19 19.33 52.35 -24.26
C ALA A 19 19.78 53.66 -23.60
N PHE A 20 19.79 53.71 -22.27
CA PHE A 20 20.53 54.71 -21.51
C PHE A 20 21.06 54.09 -20.21
N ALA A 21 22.37 53.98 -20.13
CA ALA A 21 23.17 54.06 -18.90
C ALA A 21 24.23 55.14 -19.20
N PRO A 22 24.76 55.89 -18.20
CA PRO A 22 25.88 55.28 -17.45
C PRO A 22 26.17 55.84 -16.02
N THR A 23 26.89 55.00 -15.25
CA THR A 23 28.04 55.26 -14.33
C THR A 23 27.99 55.90 -12.91
N PHE A 24 28.79 55.22 -12.06
CA PHE A 24 29.55 55.60 -10.83
C PHE A 24 28.74 55.87 -9.54
N ILE A 25 29.04 55.24 -8.40
CA ILE A 25 30.21 55.48 -7.53
C ILE A 25 30.65 54.21 -6.74
N LYS A 26 31.96 54.15 -6.46
CA LYS A 26 32.75 53.17 -5.70
C LYS A 26 33.05 53.70 -4.29
N THR A 27 32.95 52.86 -3.26
CA THR A 27 33.68 52.85 -1.94
C THR A 27 32.88 51.96 -0.97
N SER A 28 33.39 51.24 0.03
CA SER A 28 34.71 50.91 0.58
C SER A 28 34.46 49.76 1.57
N SER A 29 35.48 48.95 1.82
CA SER A 29 35.58 47.90 2.82
C SER A 29 35.25 48.33 4.26
N ARG A 30 34.71 47.40 5.06
CA ARG A 30 35.08 47.18 6.47
C ARG A 30 34.60 45.82 6.99
N THR A 31 35.59 44.99 7.32
CA THR A 31 35.59 43.92 8.33
C THR A 31 35.02 44.39 9.66
N THR A 32 34.16 43.58 10.31
CA THR A 32 34.26 43.28 11.75
C THR A 32 33.29 42.17 12.21
N THR A 33 33.90 41.15 12.84
CA THR A 33 33.47 40.39 14.03
C THR A 33 32.20 39.53 14.05
N ALA A 34 32.48 38.27 14.35
CA ALA A 34 31.59 37.25 14.89
C ALA A 34 30.83 37.70 16.16
N ALA A 35 29.59 37.24 16.28
CA ALA A 35 28.90 37.07 17.55
C ALA A 35 28.16 35.73 17.51
N ALA A 36 28.63 34.78 18.32
CA ALA A 36 27.96 33.53 18.60
C ALA A 36 26.70 33.81 19.40
N ILE A 37 25.54 33.39 18.88
CA ILE A 37 24.29 33.34 19.64
C ILE A 37 24.04 31.87 19.97
N LEU A 38 24.19 31.55 21.25
CA LEU A 38 23.74 30.31 21.88
C LEU A 38 22.23 30.17 21.71
N ALA A 39 21.80 29.25 20.84
CA ALA A 39 20.43 28.78 20.80
C ALA A 39 20.29 27.57 21.72
N THR A 40 19.69 27.79 22.89
CA THR A 40 19.17 26.74 23.78
C THR A 40 18.02 25.98 23.08
N PRO A 41 18.01 24.64 23.06
CA PRO A 41 16.85 23.90 22.61
C PRO A 41 15.82 23.82 23.75
N LEU A 42 14.72 24.57 23.60
CA LEU A 42 13.48 24.34 24.34
C LEU A 42 12.86 23.04 23.83
N LEU A 43 13.09 21.95 24.55
CA LEU A 43 12.37 20.68 24.41
C LEU A 43 10.91 20.89 24.85
N LEU A 44 10.04 21.22 23.90
CA LEU A 44 8.60 21.10 24.07
C LEU A 44 8.14 19.78 23.45
N SER A 45 8.17 18.72 24.24
CA SER A 45 7.51 17.45 23.92
C SER A 45 5.98 17.66 23.97
N PRO A 46 5.21 17.41 22.90
CA PRO A 46 3.77 17.37 23.00
C PRO A 46 3.37 16.08 23.75
N LYS A 47 2.81 16.25 24.96
CA LYS A 47 2.11 15.18 25.66
C LYS A 47 0.84 14.84 24.88
N PHE A 48 0.88 13.76 24.11
CA PHE A 48 -0.33 13.16 23.55
C PHE A 48 -1.13 12.50 24.68
N THR A 49 -2.24 13.11 25.05
CA THR A 49 -3.27 12.46 25.85
C THR A 49 -4.09 11.51 24.96
N PRO A 50 -4.16 10.20 25.27
CA PRO A 50 -5.01 9.29 24.50
C PRO A 50 -6.48 9.59 24.80
N ILE A 51 -7.25 9.87 23.75
CA ILE A 51 -8.71 9.95 23.83
C ILE A 51 -9.23 8.53 24.08
N ARG A 52 -9.81 8.33 25.26
CA ARG A 52 -10.51 7.12 25.69
C ARG A 52 -11.82 7.01 24.92
N ALA A 53 -11.89 6.13 23.93
CA ALA A 53 -13.16 5.69 23.36
C ALA A 53 -13.87 4.78 24.37
N SER A 54 -14.88 5.33 25.07
CA SER A 54 -15.78 4.58 25.92
C SER A 54 -16.83 3.87 25.07
N SER A 55 -16.67 2.57 24.84
CA SER A 55 -17.75 1.69 24.36
C SER A 55 -18.44 1.04 25.56
N THR A 56 -19.56 1.61 25.99
CA THR A 56 -20.53 0.92 26.84
C THR A 56 -21.36 -0.02 25.97
N SER A 57 -21.08 -1.33 26.02
CA SER A 57 -21.98 -2.36 25.49
C SER A 57 -22.60 -3.15 26.65
N SER A 58 -23.85 -2.80 26.95
CA SER A 58 -24.74 -3.60 27.79
C SER A 58 -25.02 -4.95 27.10
N HIS A 59 -24.63 -6.03 27.78
CA HIS A 59 -24.92 -7.40 27.39
C HIS A 59 -26.39 -7.74 27.68
N SER A 60 -27.08 -8.32 26.69
CA SER A 60 -28.32 -9.07 26.88
C SER A 60 -28.16 -10.42 26.21
N TYR A 61 -28.10 -11.47 27.04
CA TYR A 61 -28.11 -12.87 26.61
C TYR A 61 -29.55 -13.29 26.32
N GLY A 62 -29.85 -13.53 25.04
CA GLY A 62 -31.08 -14.16 24.59
C GLY A 62 -30.83 -15.62 24.22
N SER A 63 -31.20 -16.51 25.12
CA SER A 63 -31.24 -17.97 24.98
C SER A 63 -32.14 -18.41 23.81
N MET A 64 -31.66 -19.32 22.95
CA MET A 64 -32.53 -20.23 22.21
C MET A 64 -31.93 -21.64 22.19
N THR A 65 -32.63 -22.52 22.89
CA THR A 65 -32.59 -23.98 22.82
C THR A 65 -33.03 -24.46 21.45
N ASN A 66 -32.37 -25.48 20.89
CA ASN A 66 -33.03 -26.30 19.88
C ASN A 66 -32.80 -27.79 20.11
N THR A 67 -33.91 -28.50 19.96
CA THR A 67 -34.20 -29.81 20.52
C THR A 67 -33.84 -30.92 19.55
N SER A 68 -33.36 -32.02 20.12
CA SER A 68 -33.14 -33.34 19.53
C SER A 68 -34.34 -33.92 18.78
N LEU A 69 -34.10 -34.55 17.64
CA LEU A 69 -34.89 -35.71 17.18
C LEU A 69 -33.95 -36.80 16.65
N GLN A 70 -33.95 -37.92 17.38
CA GLN A 70 -33.49 -39.23 16.96
C GLN A 70 -34.52 -39.86 16.01
N SER A 71 -34.06 -40.62 15.03
CA SER A 71 -34.78 -41.80 14.54
C SER A 71 -33.79 -42.92 14.23
N THR A 72 -34.18 -44.13 14.61
CA THR A 72 -33.37 -45.35 14.70
C THR A 72 -33.74 -46.38 13.62
N SER A 73 -32.71 -47.09 13.13
CA SER A 73 -32.68 -48.53 12.75
C SER A 73 -33.44 -48.97 11.48
N VAL A 74 -33.12 -50.03 10.70
CA VAL A 74 -32.42 -51.33 10.90
C VAL A 74 -31.98 -51.91 9.52
N GLY A 75 -30.93 -52.76 9.47
CA GLY A 75 -30.78 -53.89 8.52
C GLY A 75 -29.47 -53.89 7.71
N SER A 76 -28.38 -54.54 8.15
CA SER A 76 -27.99 -55.98 8.03
C SER A 76 -27.61 -56.46 6.62
N GLY A 77 -26.37 -56.96 6.46
CA GLY A 77 -25.93 -57.79 5.32
C GLY A 77 -24.41 -57.82 5.11
N ASP A 78 -23.79 -58.96 5.40
CA ASP A 78 -22.35 -59.22 5.54
C ASP A 78 -21.55 -59.50 4.24
N ASN A 79 -20.20 -59.49 4.40
CA ASN A 79 -19.15 -60.24 3.68
C ASN A 79 -18.86 -59.85 2.20
N ASN A 80 -17.63 -59.80 1.66
CA ASN A 80 -16.49 -60.69 1.84
C ASN A 80 -15.24 -60.17 1.08
N THR A 81 -14.05 -60.55 1.58
CA THR A 81 -12.76 -60.87 0.88
C THR A 81 -12.04 -59.88 -0.04
N SER A 82 -10.81 -59.51 0.42
CA SER A 82 -9.63 -59.21 -0.42
C SER A 82 -9.14 -60.45 -1.19
N PRO A 83 -8.35 -60.23 -2.25
CA PRO A 83 -6.98 -60.77 -2.18
C PRO A 83 -5.90 -59.77 -2.63
N GLU A 84 -4.71 -60.00 -2.08
CA GLU A 84 -3.42 -59.40 -2.42
C GLU A 84 -3.05 -59.67 -3.89
N ASN A 85 -2.32 -58.74 -4.51
CA ASN A 85 -1.28 -59.07 -5.50
C ASN A 85 -0.21 -57.98 -5.52
N ASN A 86 1.01 -58.41 -5.17
CA ASN A 86 2.26 -57.69 -5.22
C ASN A 86 2.80 -57.72 -6.66
N ALA A 87 3.08 -56.56 -7.27
CA ALA A 87 3.87 -56.47 -8.49
C ALA A 87 4.64 -55.14 -8.53
N THR A 88 5.92 -55.25 -8.20
CA THR A 88 6.96 -54.24 -8.43
C THR A 88 7.19 -54.06 -9.94
N CYS A 89 7.08 -52.84 -10.44
CA CYS A 89 7.95 -52.36 -11.51
C CYS A 89 8.24 -50.87 -11.30
N SER A 90 9.53 -50.62 -11.03
CA SER A 90 10.21 -49.36 -11.22
C SER A 90 10.11 -48.92 -12.67
N ASP A 91 9.56 -47.74 -12.92
CA ASP A 91 10.03 -46.90 -14.01
C ASP A 91 9.97 -45.44 -13.60
N ALA A 92 11.14 -44.82 -13.75
CA ALA A 92 11.40 -43.43 -13.49
C ALA A 92 10.52 -42.58 -14.41
N ASN A 93 9.62 -41.80 -13.83
CA ASN A 93 9.12 -40.61 -14.48
C ASN A 93 9.48 -39.43 -13.58
N ASP A 94 10.66 -38.89 -13.86
CA ASP A 94 11.21 -37.64 -13.36
C ASP A 94 10.38 -36.47 -13.90
N ASN A 95 9.12 -36.41 -13.45
CA ASN A 95 8.32 -35.21 -13.54
C ASN A 95 8.71 -34.36 -12.34
N ASN A 96 9.76 -33.56 -12.53
CA ASN A 96 10.10 -32.44 -11.68
C ASN A 96 9.00 -31.36 -11.79
N GLU A 97 7.79 -31.72 -11.35
CA GLU A 97 6.80 -30.77 -10.84
C GLU A 97 7.48 -30.05 -9.68
N PRO A 98 7.53 -28.71 -9.65
CA PRO A 98 8.17 -28.00 -8.57
C PRO A 98 7.41 -28.35 -7.30
N THR A 99 7.98 -29.24 -6.50
CA THR A 99 7.43 -29.62 -5.21
C THR A 99 7.16 -28.34 -4.45
N THR A 100 5.89 -28.16 -4.08
CA THR A 100 5.31 -27.14 -3.19
C THR A 100 5.87 -27.23 -1.77
N ALA A 101 7.17 -27.51 -1.63
CA ALA A 101 7.97 -27.16 -0.48
C ALA A 101 7.82 -25.64 -0.32
N MET A 102 6.93 -25.26 0.58
CA MET A 102 6.51 -23.89 0.82
C MET A 102 7.71 -22.96 0.70
N MET A 103 7.70 -22.05 -0.28
CA MET A 103 8.66 -20.96 -0.35
C MET A 103 8.47 -20.13 0.92
N VAL A 104 9.10 -20.54 2.02
CA VAL A 104 9.08 -19.83 3.29
C VAL A 104 10.17 -18.78 3.21
N ASP A 105 9.77 -17.52 3.38
CA ASP A 105 10.74 -16.46 3.61
C ASP A 105 11.34 -16.63 5.01
N LYS A 106 12.65 -16.86 5.08
CA LYS A 106 13.35 -17.13 6.34
C LYS A 106 13.38 -15.91 7.27
N GLU A 107 13.40 -14.70 6.71
CA GLU A 107 13.45 -13.46 7.46
C GLU A 107 12.04 -13.08 7.94
N TYR A 108 11.06 -13.24 7.05
CA TYR A 108 9.65 -12.92 7.27
C TYR A 108 8.74 -14.15 7.06
N PRO A 109 8.75 -15.13 7.98
CA PRO A 109 8.05 -16.40 7.82
C PRO A 109 6.52 -16.29 7.79
N GLY A 110 5.96 -15.13 8.15
CA GLY A 110 4.54 -14.85 7.99
C GLY A 110 4.13 -14.49 6.56
N THR A 111 5.08 -14.31 5.64
CA THR A 111 4.81 -13.96 4.24
C THR A 111 4.13 -15.11 3.50
N ALA A 112 2.98 -14.81 2.87
CA ALA A 112 2.40 -15.69 1.87
C ALA A 112 3.11 -15.47 0.53
N VAL A 113 4.27 -16.12 0.34
CA VAL A 113 5.21 -15.79 -0.76
C VAL A 113 4.58 -15.95 -2.14
N LEU A 114 3.85 -17.05 -2.40
CA LEU A 114 3.20 -17.24 -3.70
C LEU A 114 2.15 -16.16 -3.99
N ARG A 115 1.38 -15.76 -2.97
CA ARG A 115 0.42 -14.66 -3.06
C ARG A 115 1.13 -13.33 -3.33
N MET A 116 2.25 -13.05 -2.66
CA MET A 116 3.08 -11.87 -2.90
C MET A 116 3.56 -11.79 -4.35
N MET A 117 4.03 -12.92 -4.90
CA MET A 117 4.49 -12.99 -6.29
C MET A 117 3.34 -12.76 -7.28
N ALA A 118 2.17 -13.35 -7.04
CA ALA A 118 0.99 -13.11 -7.85
C ALA A 118 0.54 -11.64 -7.83
N VAL A 119 0.61 -10.99 -6.67
CA VAL A 119 0.36 -9.55 -6.55
C VAL A 119 1.34 -8.74 -7.40
N ARG A 120 2.65 -9.02 -7.29
CA ARG A 120 3.67 -8.30 -8.07
C ARG A 120 3.51 -8.50 -9.57
N ALA A 121 3.06 -9.68 -10.01
CA ALA A 121 2.70 -9.92 -11.40
C ALA A 121 1.55 -9.02 -11.86
N ARG A 122 0.46 -8.91 -11.09
CA ARG A 122 -0.64 -7.98 -11.40
C ARG A 122 -0.22 -6.52 -11.40
N VAL A 123 0.67 -6.10 -10.49
CA VAL A 123 1.23 -4.74 -10.51
C VAL A 123 2.00 -4.48 -11.81
N ALA A 124 2.77 -5.45 -12.30
CA ALA A 124 3.47 -5.34 -13.57
C ALA A 124 2.49 -5.25 -14.76
N GLU A 125 1.36 -5.97 -14.71
CA GLU A 125 0.27 -5.85 -15.71
C GLU A 125 -0.29 -4.42 -15.73
N LEU A 126 -0.62 -3.85 -14.57
CA LEU A 126 -1.11 -2.46 -14.48
C LEU A 126 -0.09 -1.45 -15.01
N ALA A 127 1.20 -1.66 -14.71
CA ALA A 127 2.27 -0.78 -15.17
C ALA A 127 2.42 -0.82 -16.70
N ALA A 128 2.23 -2.00 -17.32
CA ALA A 128 2.29 -2.16 -18.77
C ALA A 128 1.03 -1.63 -19.49
N GLY A 129 -0.13 -1.66 -18.83
CA GLY A 129 -1.43 -1.30 -19.40
C GLY A 129 -1.82 0.18 -19.35
N ASP A 130 -0.94 1.07 -18.87
CA ASP A 130 -1.27 2.49 -18.61
C ASP A 130 -2.42 2.69 -17.60
N ASP A 131 -2.66 1.67 -16.77
CA ASP A 131 -3.85 1.59 -15.92
C ASP A 131 -3.84 2.55 -14.72
N LEU A 132 -2.69 3.18 -14.45
CA LEU A 132 -2.39 3.95 -13.25
C LEU A 132 -2.50 5.48 -13.44
N ASN A 133 -2.92 5.94 -14.63
CA ASN A 133 -2.99 7.36 -15.00
C ASN A 133 -4.45 7.89 -15.20
N GLY A 134 -5.44 7.09 -14.79
CA GLY A 134 -6.86 7.45 -14.85
C GLY A 134 -7.35 8.30 -13.66
N ALA A 135 -8.67 8.38 -13.46
CA ALA A 135 -9.25 8.96 -12.25
C ALA A 135 -8.81 8.16 -11.02
N TRP A 136 -8.52 8.85 -9.91
CA TRP A 136 -7.87 8.22 -8.75
C TRP A 136 -8.67 7.05 -8.18
N GLU A 137 -9.99 7.17 -8.06
CA GLU A 137 -10.81 6.08 -7.52
C GLU A 137 -10.81 4.83 -8.43
N ASP A 138 -10.68 5.00 -9.76
CA ASP A 138 -10.49 3.87 -10.67
C ASP A 138 -9.09 3.26 -10.51
N VAL A 139 -8.06 4.10 -10.43
CA VAL A 139 -6.67 3.67 -10.19
C VAL A 139 -6.58 2.90 -8.88
N ARG A 140 -7.19 3.41 -7.80
CA ARG A 140 -7.23 2.75 -6.49
C ARG A 140 -7.93 1.39 -6.55
N ARG A 141 -9.05 1.27 -7.26
CA ARG A 141 -9.73 -0.02 -7.47
C ARG A 141 -8.83 -1.04 -8.17
N LYS A 142 -8.05 -0.60 -9.16
CA LYS A 142 -7.08 -1.46 -9.85
C LYS A 142 -5.93 -1.86 -8.91
N ILE A 143 -5.41 -0.94 -8.09
CA ILE A 143 -4.39 -1.23 -7.07
C ILE A 143 -4.92 -2.26 -6.06
N LEU A 144 -6.17 -2.15 -5.60
CA LEU A 144 -6.82 -3.14 -4.74
C LEU A 144 -6.89 -4.51 -5.41
N TRP A 145 -7.37 -4.56 -6.66
CA TRP A 145 -7.44 -5.80 -7.44
C TRP A 145 -6.07 -6.46 -7.61
N ALA A 146 -5.05 -5.67 -7.98
CA ALA A 146 -3.69 -6.16 -8.09
C ALA A 146 -3.19 -6.71 -6.75
N GLY A 147 -3.58 -6.07 -5.66
CA GLY A 147 -3.27 -6.49 -4.31
C GLY A 147 -4.02 -7.70 -3.78
N GLY A 148 -4.99 -8.23 -4.53
CA GLY A 148 -5.84 -9.31 -4.05
C GLY A 148 -6.84 -8.87 -2.99
N LEU A 149 -7.31 -7.63 -3.07
CA LEU A 149 -8.33 -7.05 -2.20
C LEU A 149 -9.61 -6.73 -2.99
N LYS A 150 -10.76 -7.00 -2.36
CA LYS A 150 -12.07 -6.54 -2.81
C LYS A 150 -12.22 -5.04 -2.52
N ASP A 151 -12.90 -4.33 -3.40
CA ASP A 151 -13.33 -2.96 -3.13
C ASP A 151 -14.60 -2.99 -2.27
N LEU A 152 -14.44 -2.70 -0.98
CA LEU A 152 -15.50 -2.70 0.03
C LEU A 152 -15.52 -1.33 0.74
N PRO A 153 -15.81 -0.23 0.01
CA PRO A 153 -15.68 1.13 0.51
C PRO A 153 -16.76 1.51 1.53
N ASN A 154 -17.79 0.69 1.71
CA ASN A 154 -18.90 0.93 2.62
C ASN A 154 -19.04 -0.15 3.71
N ALA A 155 -18.10 -1.11 3.77
CA ALA A 155 -18.13 -2.12 4.81
C ALA A 155 -17.81 -1.51 6.18
N ARG A 156 -18.35 -2.11 7.25
CA ARG A 156 -18.10 -1.64 8.62
C ARG A 156 -16.67 -2.00 9.05
N PRO A 157 -16.07 -1.24 9.98
CA PRO A 157 -14.82 -1.64 10.62
C PRO A 157 -14.89 -3.09 11.14
N GLY A 158 -13.87 -3.89 10.84
CA GLY A 158 -13.81 -5.33 11.16
C GLY A 158 -14.54 -6.26 10.16
N GLN A 159 -15.28 -5.71 9.20
CA GLN A 159 -15.99 -6.47 8.14
C GLN A 159 -15.32 -6.33 6.76
N GLY A 160 -14.00 -6.14 6.74
CA GLY A 160 -13.24 -6.00 5.49
C GLY A 160 -13.34 -4.62 4.84
N TYR A 161 -13.55 -3.56 5.63
CA TYR A 161 -13.54 -2.18 5.13
C TYR A 161 -12.21 -1.83 4.47
N THR A 162 -12.19 -1.70 3.13
CA THR A 162 -11.02 -1.31 2.34
C THR A 162 -11.07 0.14 1.87
N GLY A 163 -12.12 0.91 2.20
CA GLY A 163 -12.29 2.30 1.73
C GLY A 163 -11.14 3.26 2.09
N HIS A 164 -10.41 2.98 3.18
CA HIS A 164 -9.23 3.75 3.59
C HIS A 164 -7.93 3.27 2.95
N SER A 165 -7.89 2.05 2.39
CA SER A 165 -6.70 1.48 1.76
C SER A 165 -6.22 2.41 0.66
N PHE A 166 -4.96 2.85 0.75
CA PHE A 166 -4.30 3.78 -0.17
C PHE A 166 -4.91 5.20 -0.25
N ASN A 167 -5.96 5.49 0.53
CA ASN A 167 -6.65 6.79 0.54
C ASN A 167 -6.24 7.69 1.72
N ASP A 168 -5.44 7.17 2.66
CA ASP A 168 -4.85 7.94 3.75
C ASP A 168 -3.33 7.80 3.79
N TYR A 169 -2.69 8.54 4.68
CA TYR A 169 -1.23 8.57 4.74
C TYR A 169 -0.56 7.26 5.20
N ASN A 170 -1.30 6.38 5.87
CA ASN A 170 -0.75 5.32 6.70
C ASN A 170 -1.07 3.91 6.18
N HIS A 171 -2.27 3.65 5.67
CA HIS A 171 -2.70 2.32 5.21
C HIS A 171 -2.30 2.09 3.75
N VAL A 172 -0.99 2.10 3.52
CA VAL A 172 -0.38 2.14 2.17
C VAL A 172 0.52 0.94 1.89
N ASP A 173 0.69 0.06 2.87
CA ASP A 173 1.44 -1.19 2.72
C ASP A 173 0.51 -2.29 2.34
N LEU A 174 0.65 -2.85 1.13
CA LEU A 174 -0.04 -4.06 0.82
C LEU A 174 0.76 -5.26 1.33
N THR A 175 0.26 -5.87 2.39
CA THR A 175 0.86 -7.05 3.01
C THR A 175 0.14 -8.31 2.57
N THR A 176 0.89 -9.35 2.23
CA THR A 176 0.37 -10.69 1.93
C THR A 176 0.84 -11.66 3.01
N MET A 177 -0.07 -12.29 3.73
CA MET A 177 0.28 -13.02 4.95
C MET A 177 -0.35 -14.40 5.01
N ASN A 178 0.36 -15.35 5.60
CA ASN A 178 -0.12 -16.72 5.80
C ASN A 178 -1.33 -16.73 6.74
N ASP A 179 -2.23 -17.70 6.56
CA ASP A 179 -3.45 -17.80 7.36
C ASP A 179 -3.15 -17.92 8.87
N GLN A 180 -2.04 -18.56 9.23
CA GLN A 180 -1.58 -18.76 10.60
C GLN A 180 -1.31 -17.44 11.34
N VAL A 181 -0.83 -16.41 10.61
CA VAL A 181 -0.49 -15.10 11.20
C VAL A 181 -1.58 -14.06 10.95
N SER A 182 -2.55 -14.33 10.07
CA SER A 182 -3.64 -13.40 9.72
C SER A 182 -4.48 -12.96 10.93
N ASN A 183 -4.52 -13.77 11.99
CA ASN A 183 -5.25 -13.46 13.23
C ASN A 183 -4.37 -12.82 14.32
N ASN A 184 -3.09 -12.55 14.05
CA ASN A 184 -2.19 -11.90 15.02
C ASN A 184 -2.71 -10.53 15.43
N THR A 185 -2.44 -10.14 16.67
CA THR A 185 -2.73 -8.81 17.23
C THR A 185 -1.45 -8.02 17.43
N ASN A 186 -1.54 -6.69 17.44
CA ASN A 186 -0.38 -5.82 17.59
C ASN A 186 0.39 -6.06 18.91
N ASN A 187 -0.27 -6.43 20.01
CA ASN A 187 0.36 -6.72 21.32
C ASN A 187 1.33 -5.63 21.83
N GLY A 188 1.15 -4.38 21.39
CA GLY A 188 2.03 -3.26 21.72
C GLY A 188 3.35 -3.21 20.95
N GLN A 189 3.53 -4.07 19.95
CA GLN A 189 4.77 -4.17 19.17
C GLN A 189 4.95 -2.97 18.21
N VAL A 190 3.86 -2.48 17.64
CA VAL A 190 3.85 -1.26 16.81
C VAL A 190 3.30 -0.10 17.63
N GLU A 191 4.14 0.92 17.82
CA GLU A 191 3.75 2.15 18.52
C GLU A 191 2.63 2.89 17.77
N GLY A 192 1.60 3.34 18.50
CA GLY A 192 0.46 4.05 17.91
C GLY A 192 -0.65 3.14 17.33
N ILE A 193 -0.50 1.82 17.35
CA ILE A 193 -1.53 0.87 16.88
C ILE A 193 -2.22 0.17 18.07
N ALA A 194 -3.54 -0.03 17.98
CA ALA A 194 -4.33 -0.64 19.05
C ALA A 194 -3.84 -2.07 19.40
N PHE A 195 -3.64 -2.34 20.68
CA PHE A 195 -3.09 -3.60 21.21
C PHE A 195 -3.83 -4.85 20.71
N GLY A 196 -5.17 -4.80 20.68
CA GLY A 196 -6.04 -5.92 20.31
C GLY A 196 -6.53 -5.91 18.87
N ASN A 197 -5.81 -5.33 17.91
CA ASN A 197 -6.25 -5.21 16.52
C ASN A 197 -6.49 -6.58 15.85
N ARG A 198 -7.74 -7.07 15.85
CA ARG A 198 -8.14 -8.38 15.31
C ARG A 198 -8.52 -8.26 13.84
N LEU A 199 -7.52 -8.22 12.96
CA LEU A 199 -7.72 -8.02 11.52
C LEU A 199 -8.19 -9.26 10.77
N GLY A 200 -7.96 -10.48 11.30
CA GLY A 200 -8.12 -11.72 10.54
C GLY A 200 -9.48 -11.96 9.89
N ALA A 201 -10.58 -11.57 10.54
CA ALA A 201 -11.91 -11.66 9.92
C ALA A 201 -12.06 -10.72 8.73
N GLY A 202 -11.62 -9.46 8.88
CA GLY A 202 -11.64 -8.47 7.81
C GLY A 202 -10.73 -8.87 6.64
N ILE A 203 -9.54 -9.42 6.93
CA ILE A 203 -8.60 -9.94 5.94
C ILE A 203 -9.25 -11.04 5.11
N ARG A 204 -9.87 -12.05 5.76
CA ARG A 204 -10.55 -13.14 5.05
C ARG A 204 -11.71 -12.65 4.18
N ILE A 205 -12.49 -11.70 4.68
CA ILE A 205 -13.62 -11.12 3.93
C ILE A 205 -13.14 -10.36 2.70
N ALA A 206 -12.13 -9.50 2.87
CA ALA A 206 -11.65 -8.61 1.82
C ALA A 206 -10.71 -9.30 0.83
N SER A 207 -10.06 -10.41 1.19
CA SER A 207 -9.11 -11.08 0.28
C SER A 207 -9.81 -11.73 -0.90
N LEU A 208 -9.20 -11.59 -2.09
CA LEU A 208 -9.53 -12.38 -3.27
C LEU A 208 -8.84 -13.75 -3.18
N PRO A 209 -9.56 -14.87 -3.36
CA PRO A 209 -9.00 -16.21 -3.18
C PRO A 209 -8.10 -16.65 -4.35
N GLU A 210 -8.29 -16.07 -5.53
CA GLU A 210 -7.58 -16.40 -6.77
C GLU A 210 -6.06 -16.11 -6.77
N LEU A 211 -5.54 -15.32 -5.82
CA LEU A 211 -4.09 -15.11 -5.64
C LEU A 211 -3.43 -16.18 -4.75
N GLY A 212 -4.14 -17.25 -4.41
CA GLY A 212 -3.62 -18.37 -3.62
C GLY A 212 -3.87 -18.24 -2.12
N ALA A 213 -3.27 -19.14 -1.34
CA ALA A 213 -3.48 -19.25 0.10
C ALA A 213 -3.07 -17.98 0.89
N GLY A 214 -3.53 -17.87 2.14
CA GLY A 214 -3.32 -16.69 2.96
C GLY A 214 -4.29 -15.54 2.64
N GLY A 215 -3.94 -14.35 3.12
CA GLY A 215 -4.73 -13.14 2.91
C GLY A 215 -3.90 -11.95 2.43
N SER A 216 -4.58 -10.92 1.94
CA SER A 216 -4.05 -9.61 1.61
C SER A 216 -4.66 -8.54 2.51
N TRP A 217 -3.91 -7.48 2.84
CA TRP A 217 -4.41 -6.36 3.62
C TRP A 217 -3.58 -5.09 3.43
N SER A 218 -4.21 -3.92 3.48
CA SER A 218 -3.51 -2.63 3.56
C SER A 218 -3.15 -2.32 5.02
N THR A 219 -1.90 -2.56 5.40
CA THR A 219 -1.39 -2.36 6.76
C THR A 219 -0.84 -0.95 6.96
N CYS A 220 -0.77 -0.52 8.22
CA CYS A 220 -0.17 0.75 8.61
C CYS A 220 1.34 0.75 8.35
N ALA A 221 1.85 1.84 7.77
CA ALA A 221 3.26 2.07 7.42
C ALA A 221 4.04 2.87 8.48
N MET A 222 3.40 3.30 9.58
CA MET A 222 4.09 3.95 10.70
C MET A 222 5.27 3.11 11.19
N GLY A 223 6.46 3.71 11.28
CA GLY A 223 7.69 3.02 11.66
C GLY A 223 8.48 2.40 10.49
N CYS A 224 7.98 2.50 9.25
CA CYS A 224 8.67 1.94 8.07
C CYS A 224 10.01 2.63 7.73
N ASN A 225 10.28 3.82 8.28
CA ASN A 225 11.55 4.52 8.10
C ASN A 225 12.68 4.03 9.03
N LYS A 226 12.41 3.06 9.89
CA LYS A 226 13.43 2.40 10.72
C LYS A 226 14.14 1.29 9.95
N ASN A 227 15.28 0.84 10.45
CA ASN A 227 16.02 -0.29 9.89
C ASN A 227 16.36 -1.31 11.00
N PRO A 228 15.76 -2.53 10.99
CA PRO A 228 14.71 -2.98 10.08
C PRO A 228 13.40 -2.16 10.26
N PRO A 229 12.48 -2.17 9.27
CA PRO A 229 11.19 -1.50 9.38
C PRO A 229 10.40 -1.98 10.61
N GLN A 230 9.72 -1.05 11.29
CA GLN A 230 8.93 -1.31 12.50
C GLN A 230 7.42 -1.10 12.29
N ASP A 231 6.96 -1.30 11.07
CA ASP A 231 5.55 -1.18 10.70
C ASP A 231 4.75 -2.47 10.99
N VAL A 232 3.45 -2.41 10.72
CA VAL A 232 2.52 -3.52 11.02
C VAL A 232 2.83 -4.77 10.19
N ALA A 233 3.27 -4.62 8.94
CA ALA A 233 3.60 -5.75 8.08
C ALA A 233 4.73 -6.58 8.71
N HIS A 234 5.81 -5.90 9.07
CA HIS A 234 7.04 -6.53 9.54
C HIS A 234 6.96 -7.01 10.99
N LEU A 235 6.29 -6.28 11.88
CA LEU A 235 6.23 -6.65 13.30
C LEU A 235 5.06 -7.57 13.65
N GLN A 236 3.82 -7.20 13.28
CA GLN A 236 2.62 -7.96 13.67
C GLN A 236 2.47 -9.23 12.83
N PHE A 237 2.66 -9.12 11.52
CA PHE A 237 2.48 -10.24 10.60
C PHE A 237 3.76 -10.98 10.28
N ARG A 238 4.94 -10.42 10.62
CA ARG A 238 6.24 -10.97 10.20
C ARG A 238 6.26 -11.27 8.71
N SER A 239 5.71 -10.36 7.93
CA SER A 239 5.52 -10.50 6.49
C SER A 239 6.21 -9.38 5.74
N ARG A 240 6.73 -9.69 4.55
CA ARG A 240 7.12 -8.67 3.59
C ARG A 240 5.89 -7.98 3.02
N ILE A 241 6.09 -6.74 2.60
CA ILE A 241 5.11 -6.04 1.77
C ILE A 241 5.23 -6.51 0.31
N ALA A 242 4.09 -6.75 -0.34
CA ALA A 242 4.04 -7.03 -1.76
C ALA A 242 4.36 -5.77 -2.55
N PHE A 243 3.74 -4.65 -2.15
CA PHE A 243 4.13 -3.29 -2.53
C PHE A 243 3.71 -2.27 -1.47
N LYS A 244 4.30 -1.07 -1.54
CA LYS A 244 3.93 0.12 -0.76
C LYS A 244 3.69 1.30 -1.70
N LEU A 245 2.61 2.05 -1.46
CA LEU A 245 2.34 3.28 -2.18
C LEU A 245 3.04 4.47 -1.53
N VAL A 246 3.82 5.19 -2.33
CA VAL A 246 4.55 6.40 -1.91
C VAL A 246 4.18 7.55 -2.84
N TRP A 247 3.64 8.63 -2.29
CA TRP A 247 3.41 9.86 -3.03
C TRP A 247 4.75 10.59 -3.29
N VAL A 248 4.94 11.03 -4.53
CA VAL A 248 6.14 11.75 -4.97
C VAL A 248 6.08 13.18 -4.45
N PRO A 249 7.15 13.69 -3.81
CA PRO A 249 7.19 15.04 -3.25
C PRO A 249 7.46 16.11 -4.31
N ASN A 250 6.74 16.07 -5.45
CA ASN A 250 6.72 17.17 -6.41
C ASN A 250 5.84 18.32 -5.87
N GLU A 251 5.72 19.42 -6.62
CA GLU A 251 4.96 20.61 -6.18
C GLU A 251 3.51 20.27 -5.77
N SER A 252 2.88 19.36 -6.51
CA SER A 252 1.45 19.03 -6.38
C SER A 252 1.15 17.74 -5.60
N TYR A 253 2.18 16.95 -5.27
CA TYR A 253 2.09 15.57 -4.76
C TYR A 253 1.22 14.64 -5.63
N ASP A 254 1.10 14.89 -6.93
CA ASP A 254 0.10 14.28 -7.81
C ASP A 254 0.56 12.97 -8.49
N THR A 255 1.81 12.57 -8.27
CA THR A 255 2.39 11.34 -8.79
C THR A 255 2.67 10.41 -7.64
N PHE A 256 2.49 9.10 -7.84
CA PHE A 256 2.85 8.08 -6.86
C PHE A 256 3.72 6.99 -7.49
N VAL A 257 4.45 6.28 -6.63
CA VAL A 257 5.15 5.05 -6.98
C VAL A 257 4.62 3.90 -6.13
N LEU A 258 4.62 2.71 -6.72
CA LEU A 258 4.52 1.45 -6.00
C LEU A 258 5.94 0.88 -5.91
N VAL A 259 6.43 0.66 -4.69
CA VAL A 259 7.74 0.05 -4.44
C VAL A 259 7.60 -1.28 -3.73
N ASP A 260 8.52 -2.20 -3.97
CA ASP A 260 8.57 -3.47 -3.24
C ASP A 260 9.16 -3.31 -1.82
N ASP A 261 9.28 -4.43 -1.11
CA ASP A 261 9.84 -4.42 0.24
C ASP A 261 11.31 -3.96 0.30
N ASP A 262 12.09 -4.13 -0.76
CA ASP A 262 13.47 -3.62 -0.83
C ASP A 262 13.53 -2.12 -1.18
N GLY A 263 12.38 -1.51 -1.51
CA GLY A 263 12.28 -0.14 -2.01
C GLY A 263 12.53 -0.03 -3.52
N LYS A 264 12.48 -1.13 -4.28
CA LYS A 264 12.63 -1.11 -5.74
C LYS A 264 11.32 -0.69 -6.40
N LEU A 265 11.41 0.12 -7.45
CA LEU A 265 10.26 0.55 -8.23
C LEU A 265 9.56 -0.66 -8.88
N LEU A 266 8.26 -0.78 -8.67
CA LEU A 266 7.39 -1.73 -9.37
C LEU A 266 6.53 -1.04 -10.43
N ALA A 267 5.94 0.09 -10.07
CA ALA A 267 5.07 0.87 -10.96
C ALA A 267 5.02 2.34 -10.56
N ARG A 268 4.50 3.19 -11.44
CA ARG A 268 4.24 4.61 -11.19
C ARG A 268 2.92 5.02 -11.82
N GLY A 269 2.29 6.06 -11.28
CA GLY A 269 1.09 6.66 -11.85
C GLY A 269 0.95 8.12 -11.49
N THR A 270 0.29 8.87 -12.37
CA THR A 270 -0.08 10.27 -12.23
C THR A 270 -1.58 10.37 -12.56
N PRO A 271 -2.48 10.21 -11.56
CA PRO A 271 -3.91 10.27 -11.80
C PRO A 271 -4.35 11.60 -12.43
N SER A 272 -5.37 11.54 -13.28
CA SER A 272 -5.72 12.62 -14.23
C SER A 272 -6.87 13.54 -13.80
N ASP A 273 -7.56 13.23 -12.71
CA ASP A 273 -8.70 14.00 -12.19
C ASP A 273 -8.30 15.24 -11.36
N GLY A 274 -7.00 15.51 -11.27
CA GLY A 274 -6.44 16.69 -10.61
C GLY A 274 -6.57 16.66 -9.08
N PRO A 275 -6.12 17.72 -8.38
CA PRO A 275 -6.01 17.69 -6.92
C PRO A 275 -7.32 17.43 -6.14
N GLY A 276 -8.47 17.67 -6.78
CA GLY A 276 -9.79 17.42 -6.18
C GLY A 276 -10.24 15.96 -6.23
N GLY A 277 -9.69 15.13 -7.11
CA GLY A 277 -9.95 13.69 -7.17
C GLY A 277 -8.96 12.83 -6.37
N LEU A 278 -7.79 13.39 -6.08
CA LEU A 278 -6.76 12.74 -5.26
C LEU A 278 -7.12 12.73 -3.76
N PRO A 279 -6.45 11.88 -2.95
CA PRO A 279 -6.49 12.02 -1.49
C PRO A 279 -6.09 13.45 -1.08
N PRO A 280 -6.62 13.97 0.05
CA PRO A 280 -6.30 15.32 0.50
C PRO A 280 -4.79 15.57 0.51
N LEU A 281 -4.34 16.75 0.06
CA LEU A 281 -2.91 17.06 -0.09
C LEU A 281 -2.11 16.75 1.18
N ARG A 282 -2.69 17.03 2.36
CA ARG A 282 -2.08 16.73 3.66
C ARG A 282 -1.77 15.24 3.85
N GLU A 283 -2.66 14.34 3.40
CA GLU A 283 -2.48 12.89 3.50
C GLU A 283 -1.31 12.43 2.62
N ARG A 284 -1.22 12.95 1.40
CA ARG A 284 -0.13 12.67 0.46
C ARG A 284 1.22 13.17 0.97
N GLN A 285 1.24 14.36 1.56
CA GLN A 285 2.43 14.92 2.21
C GLN A 285 2.86 14.12 3.44
N LEU A 286 1.92 13.69 4.28
CA LEU A 286 2.21 12.86 5.44
C LEU A 286 2.70 11.47 5.06
N ASN A 287 2.15 10.89 3.99
CA ASN A 287 2.58 9.61 3.44
C ASN A 287 4.08 9.65 3.09
N TYR A 288 4.49 10.63 2.29
CA TYR A 288 5.90 10.78 1.97
C TYR A 288 6.74 11.06 3.23
N ARG A 289 6.26 11.93 4.12
CA ARG A 289 6.99 12.31 5.35
C ARG A 289 7.34 11.12 6.22
N ILE A 290 6.45 10.13 6.38
CA ILE A 290 6.73 8.96 7.23
C ILE A 290 7.75 8.00 6.59
N MET A 291 8.03 8.14 5.28
CA MET A 291 8.98 7.31 4.53
C MET A 291 10.28 8.02 4.21
N ALA A 292 10.32 9.34 4.34
CA ALA A 292 11.47 10.17 3.99
C ALA A 292 12.76 9.68 4.68
N GLY A 293 13.83 9.57 3.88
CA GLY A 293 15.13 9.07 4.34
C GLY A 293 15.24 7.56 4.50
N SER A 294 14.21 6.79 4.12
CA SER A 294 14.21 5.33 4.17
C SER A 294 14.51 4.71 2.80
N LYS A 295 14.59 3.37 2.74
CA LYS A 295 14.67 2.65 1.46
C LYS A 295 13.46 2.91 0.55
N TYR A 296 12.30 3.18 1.12
CA TYR A 296 11.04 3.35 0.38
C TYR A 296 10.90 4.71 -0.30
N SER A 297 11.60 5.76 0.13
CA SER A 297 11.50 7.09 -0.50
C SER A 297 12.36 7.25 -1.76
N LYS A 298 13.37 6.40 -1.96
CA LYS A 298 14.42 6.59 -2.97
C LYS A 298 13.89 6.81 -4.39
N GLU A 299 12.90 6.04 -4.82
CA GLU A 299 12.34 6.16 -6.16
C GLU A 299 11.45 7.41 -6.30
N ALA A 300 10.72 7.76 -5.25
CA ALA A 300 9.97 9.02 -5.20
C ALA A 300 10.92 10.24 -5.27
N ASP A 301 12.04 10.19 -4.54
CA ASP A 301 13.06 11.25 -4.52
C ASP A 301 13.67 11.45 -5.91
N LYS A 302 14.02 10.35 -6.60
CA LYS A 302 14.55 10.39 -7.98
C LYS A 302 13.57 11.04 -8.95
N ILE A 303 12.28 10.72 -8.85
CA ILE A 303 11.27 11.31 -9.73
C ILE A 303 11.13 12.80 -9.40
N ALA A 304 11.02 13.16 -8.13
CA ALA A 304 10.89 14.56 -7.72
C ALA A 304 12.08 15.43 -8.15
N SER A 305 13.31 14.88 -8.20
CA SER A 305 14.48 15.62 -8.69
C SER A 305 14.56 15.77 -10.21
N ASN A 306 13.74 15.02 -10.96
CA ASN A 306 13.71 15.03 -12.42
C ASN A 306 12.52 15.83 -13.00
N VAL A 307 11.67 16.40 -12.15
CA VAL A 307 10.59 17.33 -12.50
C VAL A 307 11.06 18.75 -12.25
#